data_AF-A0A838S744-F1
#
_entry.id   AF-A0A838S744-F1
#
_cell.length_a   1.000
_cell.length_b   1.000
_cell.length_c   1.000
_cell.angle_alpha   90.00
_cell.angle_beta   90.00
_cell.angle_gamma   90.00
#
_symmetry.space_group_name_H-M   'P 1'
#
loop_
_entity.id
_entity.type
_entity.pdbx_description
1 polymer ?
#
loop_
_entity_poly.entity_id
_entity_poly.type
_entity_poly.pdbx_seq_one_letter_code
_entity_poly.pdbx_strand_id
1 'polypeptide(L)'
;MIPSSNDPVTMPCPVCGTAFVAAGKRRYCRDACRVAAHRRRTRQPETAVIVPPPAPKRPHTIYQCASCGARLLGEQRCDDCGTFMRAVGIGGLCPSCDEPHTIDELLDR
;
A
#
# COMPACT_ATOMS: atom_id res chain seq x y z
N MET A 1 36.10 -9.20 -14.77
CA MET A 1 35.70 -9.68 -16.11
C MET A 1 34.19 -9.91 -16.05
N ILE A 2 33.39 -8.96 -16.56
CA ILE A 2 31.93 -9.04 -16.52
C ILE A 2 31.50 -9.85 -17.76
N PRO A 3 30.79 -10.97 -17.64
CA PRO A 3 30.34 -11.71 -18.82
C PRO A 3 29.34 -10.86 -19.60
N SER A 4 29.62 -10.68 -20.89
CA SER A 4 28.79 -9.95 -21.84
C SER A 4 27.44 -10.68 -21.98
N SER A 5 26.37 -10.07 -21.46
CA SER A 5 25.00 -10.60 -21.48
C SER A 5 24.35 -10.48 -22.88
N ASN A 6 25.00 -11.04 -23.89
CA ASN A 6 24.54 -11.10 -25.27
C ASN A 6 24.51 -12.53 -25.84
N ASP A 7 24.54 -13.55 -24.98
CA ASP A 7 24.34 -14.91 -25.44
C ASP A 7 22.91 -15.10 -25.95
N PRO A 8 22.72 -15.70 -27.13
CA PRO A 8 21.40 -16.04 -27.64
C PRO A 8 20.73 -17.06 -26.73
N VAL A 9 19.83 -16.58 -25.86
CA VAL A 9 19.04 -17.46 -24.99
C VAL A 9 17.81 -17.94 -25.76
N THR A 10 17.67 -19.26 -25.90
CA THR A 10 16.45 -19.87 -26.40
C THR A 10 15.38 -19.82 -25.31
N MET A 11 14.26 -19.16 -25.61
CA MET A 11 13.14 -19.01 -24.66
C MET A 11 11.79 -19.23 -25.35
N PRO A 12 10.76 -19.70 -24.61
CA PRO A 12 9.42 -19.88 -25.18
C PRO A 12 8.69 -18.54 -25.35
N CYS A 13 7.98 -18.38 -26.45
CA CYS A 13 7.13 -17.21 -26.67
C CYS A 13 5.91 -17.22 -25.72
N PRO A 14 5.66 -16.16 -24.94
CA PRO A 14 4.53 -16.12 -23.99
C PRO A 14 3.15 -16.06 -24.66
N VAL A 15 3.08 -15.96 -25.99
CA VAL A 15 1.81 -15.93 -26.74
C VAL A 15 1.50 -17.26 -27.42
N CYS A 16 2.49 -17.92 -28.01
CA CYS A 16 2.30 -19.11 -28.83
C CYS A 16 3.13 -20.32 -28.40
N GLY A 17 3.94 -20.22 -27.33
CA GLY A 17 4.74 -21.31 -26.78
C GLY A 17 5.98 -21.70 -27.59
N THR A 18 6.11 -21.26 -28.84
CA THR A 18 7.25 -21.58 -29.71
C THR A 18 8.57 -21.12 -29.10
N ALA A 19 9.53 -22.04 -28.97
CA ALA A 19 10.90 -21.71 -28.61
C ALA A 19 11.54 -20.85 -29.72
N PHE A 20 12.16 -19.75 -29.34
CA PHE A 20 12.88 -18.88 -30.27
C PHE A 20 14.14 -18.34 -29.60
N VAL A 21 15.13 -18.00 -30.41
CA VAL A 21 16.36 -17.36 -29.93
C VAL A 21 16.09 -15.89 -29.67
N ALA A 22 16.22 -15.45 -28.43
CA ALA A 22 16.11 -14.05 -28.08
C ALA A 22 17.35 -13.30 -28.56
N ALA A 23 17.15 -12.35 -29.47
CA ALA A 23 18.15 -11.34 -29.79
C ALA A 23 17.90 -10.11 -28.92
N GLY A 24 18.85 -9.78 -28.04
CA GLY A 24 18.75 -8.65 -27.11
C GLY A 24 17.51 -8.72 -26.22
N LYS A 25 16.74 -7.62 -26.13
CA LYS A 25 15.55 -7.50 -25.26
C LYS A 25 14.25 -8.06 -25.86
N ARG A 26 14.33 -8.86 -26.94
CA ARG A 26 13.15 -9.39 -27.64
C ARG A 26 12.47 -10.49 -26.83
N ARG A 27 11.21 -10.24 -26.44
CA ARG A 27 10.39 -11.17 -25.63
C ARG A 27 9.40 -12.02 -26.43
N TYR A 28 9.27 -11.80 -27.73
CA TYR A 28 8.27 -12.45 -28.58
C TYR A 28 8.92 -13.02 -29.84
N CYS A 29 8.47 -14.21 -30.28
CA CYS A 29 9.01 -14.86 -31.46
C CYS A 29 8.80 -14.05 -32.76
N ARG A 30 7.76 -13.19 -32.83
CA ARG A 30 7.46 -12.30 -33.97
C ARG A 30 6.57 -11.12 -33.57
N ASP A 31 6.49 -10.11 -34.42
CA ASP A 31 5.67 -8.92 -34.19
C ASP A 31 4.18 -9.23 -34.04
N ALA A 32 3.65 -10.22 -34.75
CA ALA A 32 2.28 -10.69 -34.56
C ALA A 32 2.01 -11.10 -33.10
N CYS A 33 2.96 -11.77 -32.45
CA CYS A 33 2.85 -12.15 -31.04
C CYS A 33 3.02 -10.93 -30.12
N ARG A 34 3.88 -9.97 -30.46
CA ARG A 34 4.00 -8.69 -29.73
C ARG A 34 2.66 -7.93 -29.72
N VAL A 35 2.04 -7.78 -30.88
CA VAL A 35 0.75 -7.10 -31.04
C VAL A 35 -0.37 -7.88 -30.35
N ALA A 36 -0.40 -9.20 -30.45
CA ALA A 36 -1.38 -10.04 -29.75
C ALA A 36 -1.26 -9.90 -28.22
N ALA A 37 -0.04 -9.89 -27.67
CA ALA A 37 0.19 -9.65 -26.26
C ALA A 37 -0.27 -8.25 -25.82
N HIS A 38 0.01 -7.23 -26.62
CA HIS A 38 -0.48 -5.88 -26.35
C HIS A 38 -2.01 -5.82 -26.35
N ARG A 39 -2.67 -6.38 -27.37
CA ARG A 39 -4.14 -6.46 -27.44
C ARG A 39 -4.74 -7.21 -26.26
N ARG A 40 -4.12 -8.32 -25.80
CA ARG A 40 -4.57 -9.05 -24.60
C ARG A 40 -4.52 -8.16 -23.36
N ARG A 41 -3.42 -7.44 -23.15
CA ARG A 41 -3.28 -6.52 -21.99
C ARG A 41 -4.27 -5.35 -22.05
N THR A 42 -4.51 -4.79 -23.23
CA THR A 42 -5.41 -3.64 -23.39
C THR A 42 -6.88 -4.03 -23.40
N ARG A 43 -7.22 -5.25 -23.85
CA ARG A 43 -8.60 -5.77 -23.84
C ARG A 43 -8.99 -6.44 -22.53
N GLN A 44 -8.02 -6.81 -21.70
CA GLN A 44 -8.33 -7.27 -20.36
C GLN A 44 -8.99 -6.09 -19.65
N PRO A 45 -10.28 -6.17 -19.28
CA PRO A 45 -10.89 -5.10 -18.52
C PRO A 45 -10.05 -4.96 -17.26
N GLU A 46 -9.58 -3.74 -16.98
CA GLU A 46 -9.06 -3.44 -15.66
C GLU A 46 -10.17 -3.82 -14.70
N THR A 47 -9.96 -4.88 -13.92
CA THR A 47 -10.85 -5.19 -12.81
C THR A 47 -10.78 -3.96 -11.93
N ALA A 48 -11.82 -3.13 -11.97
CA ALA A 48 -11.88 -1.92 -11.18
C ALA A 48 -11.69 -2.33 -9.73
N VAL A 49 -10.57 -1.94 -9.13
CA VAL A 49 -10.35 -2.14 -7.71
C VAL A 49 -11.37 -1.24 -7.02
N ILE A 50 -12.39 -1.86 -6.41
CA ILE A 50 -13.38 -1.13 -5.63
C ILE A 50 -12.68 -0.70 -4.34
N VAL A 51 -12.25 0.55 -4.29
CA VAL A 51 -11.72 1.16 -3.07
C VAL A 51 -12.91 1.63 -2.22
N PRO A 52 -13.05 1.19 -0.96
CA PRO A 52 -14.11 1.66 -0.10
C PRO A 52 -13.97 3.17 0.14
N PRO A 53 -15.07 3.89 0.42
CA PRO A 53 -15.01 5.31 0.73
C PRO A 53 -14.12 5.56 1.95
N PRO A 54 -13.46 6.75 2.03
CA PRO A 54 -12.63 7.09 3.18
C PRO A 54 -13.43 7.04 4.48
N ALA A 55 -12.93 6.28 5.46
CA ALA A 55 -13.49 6.26 6.80
C ALA A 55 -13.06 7.51 7.60
N PRO A 56 -13.88 8.00 8.54
CA PRO A 56 -13.50 9.10 9.40
C PRO A 56 -12.33 8.69 10.30
N LYS A 57 -11.28 9.52 10.39
CA LYS A 57 -10.12 9.26 11.25
C LYS A 57 -10.39 9.50 12.73
N ARG A 58 -11.37 10.35 13.04
CA ARG A 58 -11.66 10.84 14.40
C ARG A 58 -11.82 9.69 15.41
N PRO A 59 -12.63 8.64 15.18
CA PRO A 59 -12.81 7.55 16.15
C PRO A 59 -11.53 6.79 16.51
N HIS A 60 -10.48 6.92 15.70
CA HIS A 60 -9.19 6.26 15.89
C HIS A 60 -8.08 7.24 16.24
N THR A 61 -8.40 8.51 16.47
CA THR A 61 -7.40 9.55 16.80
C THR A 61 -7.37 9.74 18.31
N ILE A 62 -6.18 9.65 18.88
CA ILE A 62 -5.94 10.02 20.28
C ILE A 62 -5.66 11.52 20.33
N TYR A 63 -6.43 12.21 21.16
CA TYR A 63 -6.24 13.61 21.48
C TYR A 63 -5.63 13.77 22.86
N GLN A 64 -4.84 14.82 23.06
CA GLN A 64 -4.24 15.16 24.35
C GLN A 64 -4.54 16.61 24.73
N CYS A 65 -5.00 16.80 25.96
CA CYS A 65 -5.18 18.11 26.56
C CYS A 65 -3.83 18.75 26.85
N ALA A 66 -3.62 19.97 26.33
CA ALA A 66 -2.41 20.74 26.62
C ALA A 66 -2.36 21.26 28.07
N SER A 67 -3.52 21.34 28.75
CA SER A 67 -3.62 21.90 30.10
C SER A 67 -3.38 20.85 31.20
N CYS A 68 -4.04 19.69 31.12
CA CYS A 68 -3.96 18.65 32.14
C CYS A 68 -3.25 17.36 31.67
N GLY A 69 -2.89 17.27 30.39
CA GLY A 69 -2.25 16.08 29.84
C GLY A 69 -3.17 14.90 29.58
N ALA A 70 -4.46 14.97 29.95
CA ALA A 70 -5.45 13.92 29.73
C ALA A 70 -5.51 13.52 28.26
N ARG A 71 -5.64 12.21 28.01
CA ARG A 71 -5.73 11.64 26.67
C ARG A 71 -7.08 10.96 26.48
N LEU A 72 -7.71 11.18 25.34
CA LEU A 72 -9.00 10.58 25.00
C LEU A 72 -8.99 10.09 23.54
N LEU A 73 -9.68 8.98 23.30
CA LEU A 73 -9.87 8.42 21.96
C LEU A 73 -11.11 9.03 21.32
N GLY A 74 -10.94 9.72 20.18
CA GLY A 74 -12.03 10.25 19.37
C GLY A 74 -12.76 11.49 19.90
N GLU A 75 -12.56 11.83 21.17
CA GLU A 75 -13.11 13.04 21.77
C GLU A 75 -12.11 14.21 21.68
N GLN A 76 -12.59 15.37 21.24
CA GLN A 76 -11.72 16.54 20.98
C GLN A 76 -11.74 17.55 22.12
N ARG A 77 -12.71 17.47 23.03
CA ARG A 77 -12.77 18.34 24.21
C ARG A 77 -12.39 17.55 25.44
N CYS A 78 -11.53 18.14 26.25
CA CYS A 78 -11.17 17.55 27.53
C CYS A 78 -12.39 17.61 28.46
N ASP A 79 -12.75 16.49 29.09
CA ASP A 79 -13.88 16.42 30.02
C ASP A 79 -13.65 17.28 31.27
N ASP A 80 -12.40 17.35 31.74
CA ASP A 80 -12.05 18.12 32.94
C ASP A 80 -11.85 19.62 32.67
N CYS A 81 -11.13 19.96 31.60
CA CYS A 81 -10.77 21.35 31.30
C CYS A 81 -11.76 22.06 30.37
N GLY A 82 -12.59 21.33 29.63
CA GLY A 82 -13.50 21.87 28.60
C GLY A 82 -12.79 22.47 27.37
N THR A 83 -11.47 22.44 27.32
CA THR A 83 -10.65 22.99 26.23
C THR A 83 -10.54 22.03 25.06
N PHE A 84 -10.31 22.58 23.88
CA PHE A 84 -9.99 21.77 22.71
C PHE A 84 -8.58 21.19 22.83
N MET A 85 -8.47 19.90 22.55
CA MET A 85 -7.25 19.11 22.65
C MET A 85 -6.54 19.01 21.30
N ARG A 86 -5.24 18.75 21.31
CA ARG A 86 -4.46 18.50 20.09
C ARG A 86 -4.51 17.03 19.69
N ALA A 87 -4.50 16.73 18.40
CA ALA A 87 -4.32 15.36 17.93
C ALA A 87 -2.87 14.91 18.19
N VAL A 88 -2.70 13.73 18.80
CA VAL A 88 -1.39 13.11 19.03
C VAL A 88 -1.07 12.14 17.90
N GLY A 89 -2.00 11.26 17.56
CA GLY A 89 -1.78 10.23 16.53
C GLY A 89 -2.94 9.26 16.42
N ILE A 90 -2.82 8.30 15.49
CA ILE A 90 -3.77 7.19 15.37
C ILE A 90 -3.45 6.14 16.46
N GLY A 91 -4.49 5.61 17.09
CA GLY A 91 -4.34 4.67 18.19
C GLY A 91 -5.66 4.07 18.68
N GLY A 92 -5.60 3.50 19.87
CA GLY A 92 -6.74 2.87 20.52
C GLY A 92 -6.56 2.81 22.04
N LEU A 93 -7.54 2.23 22.71
CA LEU A 93 -7.46 1.94 24.14
C LEU A 93 -6.79 0.58 24.35
N CYS A 94 -5.93 0.48 25.36
CA CYS A 94 -5.37 -0.79 25.79
C CYS A 94 -6.47 -1.71 26.32
N PRO A 95 -6.63 -2.95 25.82
CA PRO A 95 -7.66 -3.87 26.31
C PRO A 95 -7.50 -4.29 27.78
N SER A 96 -6.35 -4.00 28.41
CA SER A 96 -6.08 -4.39 29.80
C SER A 96 -6.26 -3.27 30.82
N CYS A 97 -6.07 -2.01 30.42
CA CYS A 97 -6.10 -0.86 31.34
C CYS A 97 -6.91 0.32 30.81
N ASP A 98 -7.50 0.20 29.62
CA ASP A 98 -8.23 1.24 28.90
C ASP A 98 -7.43 2.53 28.65
N GLU A 99 -6.11 2.49 28.84
CA GLU A 99 -5.25 3.64 28.61
C GLU A 99 -5.07 3.90 27.10
N PRO A 100 -5.18 5.16 26.63
CA PRO A 100 -5.02 5.48 25.21
C PRO A 100 -3.55 5.43 24.78
N HIS A 101 -3.24 4.59 23.78
CA HIS A 101 -1.91 4.49 23.17
C HIS A 101 -1.95 4.68 21.65
N THR A 102 -1.01 5.47 21.13
CA THR A 102 -0.80 5.60 19.68
C THR A 102 -0.03 4.42 19.12
N ILE A 103 -0.21 4.17 17.83
CA ILE A 103 0.52 3.10 17.13
C ILE A 103 2.04 3.36 17.21
N ASP A 104 2.48 4.60 17.02
CA ASP A 104 3.91 4.96 17.06
C ASP A 104 4.52 4.64 18.43
N GLU A 105 3.85 5.00 19.54
CA GLU A 105 4.28 4.66 20.91
C GLU A 105 4.41 3.15 21.15
N LEU A 106 3.60 2.33 20.47
CA LEU A 106 3.66 0.87 20.59
C LEU A 106 4.75 0.25 19.72
N LEU A 107 5.12 0.90 18.62
CA LEU A 107 6.14 0.45 17.67
C LEU A 107 7.56 0.86 18.08
N ASP A 108 7.72 2.00 18.75
CA ASP A 108 9.00 2.54 19.21
C ASP A 108 9.56 1.84 20.48
N ARG A 109 9.20 0.56 20.67
CA ARG A 109 9.60 -0.26 21.84
C ARG A 109 11.04 -0.78 21.78
#